data_AF-A0A4Y3RXT3-F1
#
_entry.id   AF-A0A4Y3RXT3-F1
#
_cell.length_a   1.000
_cell.length_b   1.000
_cell.length_c   1.000
_cell.angle_alpha   90.00
_cell.angle_beta   90.00
_cell.angle_gamma   90.00
#
_symmetry.space_group_name_H-M   'P 1'
#
loop_
_entity.id
_entity.type
_entity.pdbx_description
1 polymer ?
#
loop_
_entity_poly.entity_id
_entity_poly.type
_entity_poly.pdbx_seq_one_letter_code
_entity_poly.pdbx_strand_id
1 'polypeptide(L)'
;MNGEVAWGGRWEHPECGASGEVVWDDGDTASSGHDCGQGGEVTWSAEWECHSCGDSGDGQFDDDTTTYSDHECADEDEGAAA
;
A
#
# COMPACT_ATOMS: atom_id res chain seq x y z
N MET A 1 17.44 -9.66 -5.50
CA MET A 1 16.93 -8.30 -5.84
C MET A 1 15.63 -8.21 -5.07
N ASN A 2 15.44 -7.20 -4.19
CA ASN A 2 14.16 -7.09 -3.46
C ASN A 2 13.05 -7.07 -4.50
N GLY A 3 12.14 -8.04 -4.46
CA GLY A 3 11.00 -8.08 -5.36
C GLY A 3 10.27 -6.75 -5.26
N GLU A 4 10.06 -6.09 -6.39
CA GLU A 4 9.44 -4.77 -6.44
C GLU A 4 7.97 -4.94 -5.99
N VAL A 5 7.68 -4.63 -4.74
CA VAL A 5 6.31 -4.58 -4.21
C VAL A 5 5.73 -3.21 -4.53
N ALA A 6 4.60 -3.20 -5.22
CA ALA A 6 3.85 -1.99 -5.53
C ALA A 6 2.53 -2.00 -4.78
N TRP A 7 2.19 -0.87 -4.18
CA TRP A 7 0.91 -0.61 -3.53
C TRP A 7 0.01 0.20 -4.45
N GLY A 8 -1.27 -0.15 -4.51
CA GLY A 8 -2.33 0.64 -5.14
C GLY A 8 -3.48 0.81 -4.15
N GLY A 9 -3.88 2.04 -3.88
CA GLY A 9 -4.96 2.29 -2.93
C GLY A 9 -5.91 3.37 -3.36
N ARG A 10 -7.13 3.25 -2.84
CA ARG A 10 -8.19 4.24 -2.93
C ARG A 10 -8.40 4.89 -1.58
N TRP A 11 -8.48 6.20 -1.57
CA TRP A 11 -8.80 6.98 -0.39
C TRP A 11 -10.16 7.64 -0.51
N GLU A 12 -10.86 7.79 0.60
CA GLU A 12 -12.12 8.51 0.68
C GLU A 12 -12.19 9.37 1.94
N HIS A 13 -12.71 10.59 1.79
CA HIS A 13 -13.01 11.48 2.88
C HIS A 13 -14.52 11.49 3.15
N PRO A 14 -15.00 10.98 4.30
CA PRO A 14 -16.43 10.79 4.53
C PRO A 14 -17.23 12.10 4.59
N GLU A 15 -16.66 13.17 5.16
CA GLU A 15 -17.39 14.43 5.32
C GLU A 15 -17.55 15.24 4.03
N CYS A 16 -16.49 15.34 3.22
CA CYS A 16 -16.54 16.09 1.95
C CYS A 16 -16.91 15.23 0.74
N GLY A 17 -16.85 13.90 0.86
CA GLY A 17 -17.09 12.95 -0.22
C GLY A 17 -16.00 12.91 -1.29
N ALA A 18 -14.84 13.53 -1.04
CA ALA A 18 -13.71 13.45 -1.95
C ALA A 18 -13.12 12.04 -1.92
N SER A 19 -12.63 11.59 -3.06
CA SER A 19 -11.97 10.31 -3.20
C SER A 19 -10.90 10.37 -4.29
N GLY A 20 -9.94 9.48 -4.23
CA GLY A 20 -8.89 9.36 -5.22
C GLY A 20 -8.17 8.02 -5.14
N GLU A 21 -7.36 7.74 -6.14
CA GLU A 21 -6.60 6.50 -6.27
C GLU A 21 -5.14 6.86 -6.53
N VAL A 22 -4.21 6.19 -5.84
CA VAL A 22 -2.77 6.44 -5.93
C VAL A 22 -2.04 5.09 -5.92
N VAL A 23 -0.89 5.04 -6.59
CA VAL A 23 0.03 3.91 -6.59
C VAL A 23 1.37 4.42 -6.03
N TRP A 24 1.99 3.65 -5.15
CA TRP A 24 3.26 3.99 -4.51
C TRP A 24 4.11 2.73 -4.24
N ASP A 25 5.39 2.92 -3.98
CA ASP A 25 6.35 1.84 -3.69
C ASP A 25 6.25 1.36 -2.23
N ASP A 26 6.70 0.15 -1.95
CA ASP A 26 6.77 -0.35 -0.58
C ASP A 26 7.72 0.49 0.30
N GLY A 27 7.26 0.84 1.50
CA GLY A 27 7.97 1.73 2.42
C GLY A 27 7.77 3.23 2.16
N ASP A 28 7.01 3.60 1.13
CA ASP A 28 6.53 4.98 0.94
C ASP A 28 5.28 5.28 1.80
N THR A 29 4.99 6.57 1.93
CA THR A 29 3.83 7.08 2.68
C THR A 29 2.64 7.28 1.75
N ALA A 30 1.53 6.64 2.07
CA ALA A 30 0.25 6.87 1.41
C ALA A 30 -0.34 8.20 1.91
N SER A 31 -0.38 9.21 1.04
CA SER A 31 -0.91 10.54 1.36
C SER A 31 -1.89 11.00 0.29
N SER A 32 -3.08 11.39 0.72
CA SER A 32 -4.15 11.87 -0.17
C SER A 32 -3.86 13.27 -0.70
N GLY A 33 -3.03 14.03 0.02
CA GLY A 33 -2.79 15.45 -0.21
C GLY A 33 -4.07 16.31 -0.13
N HIS A 34 -5.16 15.76 0.40
CA HIS A 34 -6.48 16.37 0.39
C HIS A 34 -6.80 17.05 1.71
N ASP A 35 -6.75 18.38 1.72
CA ASP A 35 -7.25 19.20 2.82
C ASP A 35 -8.52 19.94 2.38
N CYS A 36 -9.67 19.59 2.96
CA CYS A 36 -10.94 20.26 2.70
C CYS A 36 -11.38 21.22 3.82
N GLY A 37 -10.56 21.36 4.88
CA GLY A 37 -10.86 22.17 6.05
C GLY A 37 -12.07 21.70 6.89
N GLN A 38 -12.63 20.51 6.60
CA GLN A 38 -13.65 19.87 7.42
C GLN A 38 -12.98 18.90 8.40
N GLY A 39 -13.67 18.58 9.50
CA GLY A 39 -13.22 17.47 10.37
C GLY A 39 -13.35 16.13 9.65
N GLY A 40 -12.82 15.06 10.23
CA GLY A 40 -12.83 13.73 9.65
C GLY A 40 -11.50 13.36 9.00
N GLU A 41 -11.09 12.11 9.20
CA GLU A 41 -9.83 11.57 8.71
C GLU A 41 -10.10 10.87 7.36
N VAL A 42 -9.15 10.99 6.43
CA VAL A 42 -9.19 10.23 5.18
C VAL A 42 -8.83 8.78 5.49
N THR A 43 -9.66 7.85 5.01
CA THR A 43 -9.42 6.41 5.14
C THR A 43 -8.95 5.84 3.81
N TRP A 44 -7.91 5.02 3.86
CA TRP A 44 -7.38 4.29 2.72
C TRP A 44 -7.85 2.84 2.73
N SER A 45 -8.11 2.33 1.53
CA SER A 45 -8.22 0.90 1.23
C SER A 45 -7.24 0.60 0.12
N ALA A 46 -6.16 -0.10 0.45
CA ALA A 46 -5.04 -0.35 -0.44
C ALA A 46 -4.76 -1.85 -0.57
N GLU A 47 -4.25 -2.22 -1.73
CA GLU A 47 -3.77 -3.55 -2.06
C GLU A 47 -2.32 -3.44 -2.52
N TRP A 48 -1.52 -4.47 -2.28
CA TRP A 48 -0.16 -4.57 -2.77
C TRP A 48 0.03 -5.87 -3.52
N GLU A 49 0.94 -5.83 -4.50
CA GLU A 49 1.37 -7.00 -5.26
C GLU A 49 2.89 -7.01 -5.35
N CYS A 50 3.50 -8.16 -5.06
CA CYS A 50 4.90 -8.40 -5.31
C CYS A 50 5.09 -8.87 -6.75
N HIS A 51 5.75 -8.05 -7.57
CA HIS A 51 6.01 -8.41 -8.97
C HIS A 51 6.94 -9.63 -9.14
N SER A 52 7.70 -10.00 -8.11
CA SER A 52 8.68 -11.09 -8.19
C SER A 52 8.05 -12.46 -7.99
N CYS A 53 7.20 -12.63 -6.97
CA CYS A 53 6.60 -13.92 -6.62
C CYS A 53 5.09 -13.98 -6.93
N GLY A 54 4.45 -12.84 -7.21
CA GLY A 54 3.00 -12.74 -7.41
C GLY A 54 2.18 -12.81 -6.12
N ASP A 55 2.82 -12.71 -4.95
CA ASP A 55 2.11 -12.60 -3.68
C ASP A 55 1.44 -11.23 -3.57
N SER A 56 0.32 -11.16 -2.86
CA SER A 56 -0.48 -9.95 -2.78
C SER A 56 -1.19 -9.88 -1.44
N GLY A 57 -1.48 -8.67 -0.97
CA GLY A 57 -2.26 -8.44 0.24
C GLY A 57 -3.04 -7.14 0.20
N ASP A 58 -3.87 -6.93 1.21
CA ASP A 58 -4.66 -5.71 1.36
C ASP A 58 -4.48 -5.10 2.76
N GLY A 59 -4.76 -3.81 2.87
CA GLY A 59 -4.65 -3.04 4.10
C GLY A 59 -5.59 -1.84 4.12
N GLN A 60 -6.07 -1.52 5.31
CA GLN A 60 -6.81 -0.29 5.57
C GLN A 60 -6.11 0.49 6.67
N PHE A 61 -5.90 1.78 6.42
CA PHE A 61 -5.15 2.66 7.32
C PHE A 61 -5.58 4.12 7.11
N ASP A 62 -5.17 4.99 8.02
CA ASP A 62 -5.44 6.42 7.98
C ASP A 62 -4.45 7.15 7.04
N ASP A 63 -4.80 8.36 6.62
CA ASP A 63 -3.92 9.18 5.79
C ASP A 63 -2.53 9.40 6.41
N ASP A 64 -1.55 9.64 5.54
CA ASP A 64 -0.14 9.87 5.91
C ASP A 64 0.50 8.70 6.68
N THR A 65 -0.03 7.49 6.49
CA THR A 65 0.56 6.25 7.03
C THR A 65 1.63 5.71 6.08
N THR A 66 2.82 5.42 6.62
CA THR A 66 3.85 4.66 5.91
C THR A 66 3.46 3.19 5.88
N THR A 67 3.39 2.63 4.67
CA THR A 67 2.95 1.24 4.45
C THR A 67 4.13 0.33 4.22
N TYR A 68 4.08 -0.84 4.85
CA TYR A 68 5.00 -1.94 4.63
C TYR A 68 4.18 -3.19 4.38
N SER A 69 4.49 -3.90 3.30
CA SER A 69 3.89 -5.20 2.99
C SER A 69 4.33 -6.29 3.96
N ASP A 70 5.43 -6.05 4.68
CA ASP A 70 6.14 -7.04 5.49
C ASP A 70 6.42 -8.34 4.70
N HIS A 71 6.41 -8.25 3.36
CA HIS A 71 6.61 -9.36 2.46
C HIS A 71 8.10 -9.56 2.22
N GLU A 72 8.67 -10.55 2.90
CA GLU A 72 9.99 -11.04 2.59
C GLU A 72 9.87 -11.98 1.39
N CYS A 73 10.23 -11.49 0.20
CA CYS A 73 10.35 -12.34 -0.97
C CYS A 73 11.42 -13.40 -0.66
N ALA A 74 11.00 -14.64 -0.43
CA ALA A 74 11.93 -15.74 -0.37
C ALA A 74 12.55 -15.84 -1.77
N ASP A 75 13.77 -15.32 -1.95
CA ASP A 75 14.61 -15.71 -3.07
C ASP A 75 14.51 -17.25 -3.13
N GLU A 76 14.09 -17.82 -4.27
CA GLU A 76 14.10 -19.26 -4.49
C GLU A 76 15.57 -19.75 -4.51
N ASP A 77 16.25 -19.68 -3.37
CA ASP A 77 17.55 -20.27 -3.09
C ASP A 77 17.52 -20.92 -1.70
N GLU A 78 16.45 -21.65 -1.40
CA GLU A 78 16.56 -22.79 -0.49
C GLU A 78 16.72 -24.04 -1.38
N GLY A 79 17.99 -24.32 -1.68
CA GLY A 79 18.41 -25.26 -2.70
C GLY A 79 17.82 -26.66 -2.58
N ALA A 80 17.69 -27.28 -3.75
CA ALA A 80 17.76 -28.72 -3.91
C ALA A 80 18.98 -29.26 -3.14
N ALA A 81 18.75 -29.89 -1.99
CA ALA A 81 19.76 -30.66 -1.27
C ALA A 81 19.31 -32.12 -1.18
N ALA A 82 19.78 -32.88 -2.17
CA ALA A 82 20.12 -34.32 -2.21
C ALA A 82 19.15 -35.37 -1.64
#